data_AF-A0AAN9IPJ6-F1
#
_entry.id   AF-A0AAN9IPJ6-F1
#
_cell.length_a   1.000
_cell.length_b   1.000
_cell.length_c   1.000
_cell.angle_alpha   90.00
_cell.angle_beta   90.00
_cell.angle_gamma   90.00
#
_symmetry.space_group_name_H-M   'P 1'
#
loop_
_entity.id
_entity.type
_entity.pdbx_description
1 polymer ?
#
loop_
_entity_poly.entity_id
_entity_poly.type
_entity_poly.pdbx_seq_one_letter_code
_entity_poly.pdbx_strand_id
1 'polypeptide(L)'
;MVKELQRFDTKWSLIPIRKVFNGTFIVAGGYNNRSEGNQVIASGDADLVAYGRLFLANPDLPRRFELDAELNEPDPSTYYTHDPVVGYTDYPFLQSIS
;
A
#
# COMPACT_ATOMS: atom_id res chain seq x y z
N MET A 1 15.09 20.80 -10.55
CA MET A 1 13.84 20.41 -9.87
C MET A 1 13.12 19.38 -10.72
N VAL A 2 13.35 18.10 -10.46
CA VAL A 2 12.55 17.03 -11.06
C VAL A 2 11.27 16.94 -10.24
N LYS A 3 10.11 17.13 -10.86
CA LYS A 3 8.82 16.86 -10.21
C LYS A 3 8.69 15.35 -10.10
N GLU A 4 8.80 14.83 -8.89
CA GLU A 4 8.84 13.40 -8.51
C GLU A 4 7.63 12.54 -8.96
N LEU A 5 6.67 13.12 -9.70
CA LEU A 5 5.37 12.50 -9.98
C LEU A 5 4.94 12.51 -11.46
N GLN A 6 5.80 12.93 -12.42
CA GLN A 6 5.47 12.68 -13.83
C GLN A 6 5.70 11.20 -14.14
N ARG A 7 4.61 10.41 -14.12
CA ARG A 7 4.60 9.01 -14.56
C ARG A 7 4.77 8.96 -16.07
N PHE A 8 5.89 8.42 -16.51
CA PHE A 8 6.22 8.28 -17.93
C PHE A 8 5.79 6.89 -18.42
N ASP A 9 5.10 6.86 -19.57
CA ASP A 9 4.90 5.65 -20.36
C ASP A 9 6.25 5.19 -20.89
N THR A 10 6.91 4.32 -20.11
CA THR A 10 8.22 3.78 -20.43
C THR A 10 8.17 2.28 -20.32
N LYS A 11 9.17 1.63 -20.93
CA LYS A 11 9.40 0.18 -20.80
C LYS A 11 9.63 -0.29 -19.36
N TRP A 12 9.86 0.62 -18.42
CA TRP A 12 10.07 0.32 -17.00
C TRP A 12 8.82 0.54 -16.15
N SER A 13 7.70 0.97 -16.77
CA SER A 13 6.41 1.16 -16.13
C SER A 13 5.48 -0.01 -16.41
N LEU A 14 4.40 -0.14 -15.62
CA LEU A 14 3.35 -1.14 -15.85
C LEU A 14 2.32 -0.70 -16.90
N ILE A 15 2.41 0.54 -17.41
CA ILE A 15 1.45 1.13 -18.35
C ILE A 15 1.29 0.30 -19.63
N PRO A 16 2.38 -0.18 -20.29
CA PRO A 16 2.23 -1.03 -21.47
C PRO A 16 1.43 -2.30 -21.21
N ILE A 17 1.55 -2.90 -20.02
CA ILE A 17 0.79 -4.09 -19.63
C ILE A 17 -0.68 -3.73 -19.40
N ARG A 18 -0.95 -2.63 -18.68
CA ARG A 18 -2.32 -2.15 -18.45
C ARG A 18 -3.07 -1.86 -19.76
N LYS A 19 -2.39 -1.35 -20.79
CA LYS A 19 -2.98 -1.07 -22.11
C LYS A 19 -3.44 -2.30 -22.88
N VAL A 20 -2.81 -3.45 -22.65
CA VAL A 20 -3.12 -4.71 -23.38
C VAL A 20 -3.94 -5.70 -22.56
N PHE A 21 -3.97 -5.54 -21.24
CA PHE A 21 -4.71 -6.41 -20.34
C PHE A 21 -6.03 -5.77 -19.90
N ASN A 22 -7.15 -6.39 -20.31
CA ASN A 22 -8.50 -5.86 -20.06
C ASN A 22 -9.16 -6.43 -18.79
N GLY A 23 -8.47 -7.27 -18.03
CA GLY A 23 -8.97 -7.79 -16.76
C GLY A 23 -8.72 -6.85 -15.59
N THR A 24 -9.16 -7.26 -14.40
CA THR A 24 -8.85 -6.56 -13.15
C THR A 24 -7.34 -6.54 -12.90
N PHE A 25 -6.76 -5.34 -12.78
CA PHE A 25 -5.34 -5.14 -12.65
C PHE A 25 -4.98 -4.66 -11.24
N ILE A 26 -4.25 -5.50 -10.52
CA ILE A 26 -3.82 -5.25 -9.15
C ILE A 26 -2.35 -4.84 -9.19
N VAL A 27 -2.02 -3.66 -8.66
CA VAL A 27 -0.63 -3.20 -8.53
C VAL A 27 -0.17 -3.33 -7.08
N ALA A 28 1.12 -3.55 -6.91
CA ALA A 28 1.76 -3.67 -5.60
C ALA A 28 3.19 -3.11 -5.67
N GLY A 29 3.75 -2.75 -4.51
CA GLY A 29 5.13 -2.30 -4.39
C GLY A 29 5.30 -0.79 -4.60
N GLY A 30 5.85 -0.12 -3.59
CA GLY A 30 6.12 1.33 -3.64
C GLY A 30 4.97 2.24 -3.18
N TYR A 31 3.80 1.69 -2.86
CA TYR A 31 2.69 2.45 -2.27
C TYR A 31 2.82 2.51 -0.74
N ASN A 32 3.07 3.70 -0.20
CA ASN A 32 3.37 3.91 1.23
C ASN A 32 2.24 4.65 1.97
N ASN A 33 1.21 5.11 1.27
CA ASN A 33 0.05 5.75 1.89
C ASN A 33 -1.21 5.58 1.02
N ARG A 34 -2.34 6.04 1.57
CA ARG A 34 -3.65 6.05 0.90
C ARG A 34 -3.64 6.91 -0.37
N SER A 35 -2.99 8.07 -0.34
CA SER A 35 -3.02 9.05 -1.43
C SER A 35 -2.40 8.49 -2.72
N GLU A 36 -1.24 7.84 -2.62
CA GLU A 36 -0.58 7.18 -3.75
C GLU A 36 -1.46 6.09 -4.37
N GLY A 37 -2.16 5.31 -3.54
CA GLY A 37 -3.09 4.28 -4.00
C GLY A 37 -4.33 4.86 -4.68
N ASN A 38 -4.92 5.91 -4.10
CA ASN A 38 -6.02 6.63 -4.73
C ASN A 38 -5.61 7.24 -6.08
N GLN A 39 -4.38 7.74 -6.18
CA GLN A 39 -3.88 8.35 -7.40
C GLN A 39 -3.78 7.36 -8.56
N VAL A 40 -3.27 6.14 -8.34
CA VAL A 40 -3.16 5.12 -9.41
C VAL A 40 -4.52 4.60 -9.86
N ILE A 41 -5.49 4.51 -8.94
CA ILE A 41 -6.86 4.14 -9.30
C ILE A 41 -7.50 5.27 -10.11
N ALA A 42 -7.37 6.52 -9.65
CA ALA A 42 -7.93 7.68 -10.33
C ALA A 42 -7.35 7.92 -11.73
N SER A 43 -6.09 7.53 -11.98
CA SER A 43 -5.47 7.61 -13.31
C SER A 43 -5.88 6.48 -14.25
N GLY A 44 -6.58 5.44 -13.77
CA GLY A 44 -6.93 4.25 -14.56
C GLY A 44 -5.75 3.30 -14.81
N ASP A 45 -4.63 3.50 -14.12
CA ASP A 45 -3.44 2.67 -14.24
C ASP A 45 -3.59 1.32 -13.51
N ALA A 46 -4.52 1.24 -12.55
CA ALA A 46 -4.88 0.02 -11.82
C ALA A 46 -6.32 0.05 -11.35
N ASP A 47 -6.89 -1.12 -11.09
CA ASP A 47 -8.22 -1.27 -10.50
C ASP A 47 -8.14 -1.48 -8.98
N LEU A 48 -7.04 -2.09 -8.50
CA LEU A 48 -6.80 -2.39 -7.09
C LEU A 48 -5.33 -2.16 -6.72
N VAL A 49 -5.08 -1.88 -5.44
CA VAL A 49 -3.73 -1.69 -4.88
C VAL A 49 -3.54 -2.66 -3.72
N ALA A 50 -2.48 -3.46 -3.77
CA ALA A 50 -2.07 -4.34 -2.69
C ALA A 50 -0.97 -3.69 -1.83
N TYR A 51 -1.17 -3.73 -0.52
CA TYR A 51 -0.26 -3.18 0.48
C TYR A 51 0.35 -4.32 1.31
N GLY A 52 1.67 -4.44 1.32
CA GLY A 52 2.39 -5.45 2.11
C GLY A 52 2.79 -4.94 3.49
N ARG A 53 3.88 -4.16 3.54
CA ARG A 53 4.47 -3.63 4.79
C ARG A 53 3.46 -2.86 5.66
N LEU A 54 2.63 -2.02 5.04
CA LEU A 54 1.59 -1.30 5.78
C LEU A 54 0.59 -2.27 6.42
N PHE A 55 0.17 -3.33 5.71
CA PHE A 55 -0.81 -4.27 6.23
C PHE A 55 -0.22 -5.16 7.33
N LEU A 56 1.07 -5.49 7.23
CA LEU A 56 1.79 -6.19 8.32
C LEU A 56 1.72 -5.38 9.62
N ALA A 57 2.01 -4.08 9.55
CA ALA A 57 2.00 -3.20 10.72
C ALA A 57 0.61 -2.73 11.16
N ASN A 58 -0.38 -2.77 10.26
CA ASN A 58 -1.72 -2.23 10.49
C ASN A 58 -2.76 -3.30 10.15
N PRO A 59 -3.15 -4.15 11.12
CA PRO A 59 -4.11 -5.23 10.87
C PRO A 59 -5.49 -4.71 10.43
N ASP A 60 -5.77 -3.43 10.70
CA ASP A 60 -6.96 -2.69 10.33
C ASP A 60 -6.71 -1.58 9.28
N LEU A 61 -5.68 -1.75 8.44
CA LEU A 61 -5.29 -0.78 7.41
C LEU A 61 -6.47 -0.20 6.59
N PRO A 62 -7.45 -1.00 6.11
CA PRO A 62 -8.59 -0.44 5.37
C PRO A 62 -9.40 0.57 6.20
N ARG A 63 -9.60 0.31 7.49
CA ARG A 63 -10.33 1.22 8.38
C ARG A 63 -9.53 2.48 8.67
N ARG A 64 -8.20 2.37 8.84
CA ARG A 64 -7.31 3.53 8.98
C ARG A 64 -7.37 4.41 7.75
N PHE A 65 -7.32 3.83 6.56
CA PHE A 65 -7.49 4.59 5.31
C PHE A 65 -8.87 5.23 5.18
N GLU A 66 -9.94 4.54 5.55
CA GLU A 66 -11.30 5.10 5.53
C GLU A 66 -11.41 6.34 6.43
N LEU A 67 -10.85 6.27 7.64
CA LEU A 67 -10.91 7.34 8.65
C LEU A 67 -9.82 8.39 8.53
N ASP A 68 -8.86 8.21 7.62
CA ASP A 68 -7.63 9.00 7.56
C ASP A 68 -6.85 9.02 8.90
N ALA A 69 -6.83 7.86 9.57
CA ALA A 69 -6.19 7.70 10.87
C ALA A 69 -4.67 7.46 10.73
N GLU A 70 -3.95 7.71 11.82
CA GLU A 70 -2.51 7.43 11.92
C GLU A 70 -2.23 5.94 11.65
N LEU A 71 -1.10 5.66 11.00
CA LEU A 71 -0.64 4.31 10.69
C LEU A 71 0.45 3.93 11.68
N ASN A 72 0.43 2.67 12.12
CA ASN A 72 1.57 2.08 12.81
C ASN A 72 2.75 1.97 11.83
N GLU A 73 3.94 2.27 12.34
CA GLU A 73 5.19 2.12 11.58
C GLU A 73 5.62 0.64 11.53
N PRO A 74 5.92 0.10 10.34
CA PRO A 74 6.52 -1.23 10.22
C PRO A 74 7.92 -1.27 10.83
N ASP A 75 8.28 -2.40 11.45
CA ASP A 75 9.63 -2.66 11.95
C ASP A 75 10.33 -3.69 11.05
N PRO A 76 11.26 -3.29 10.18
CA PRO A 76 11.96 -4.22 9.30
C PRO A 76 12.83 -5.26 10.03
N SER A 77 13.20 -5.00 11.29
CA SER A 77 14.04 -5.93 12.05
C SER A 77 13.28 -7.20 12.47
N THR A 78 11.94 -7.16 12.45
CA THR A 78 11.05 -8.24 12.88
C THR A 78 10.34 -8.94 11.73
N TYR A 79 10.52 -8.51 10.47
CA TYR A 79 9.85 -9.14 9.31
C TYR A 79 10.11 -10.65 9.17
N TYR A 80 11.31 -11.09 9.57
CA TYR A 80 11.73 -12.48 9.48
C TYR A 80 12.35 -12.93 10.81
N THR A 81 11.50 -13.03 11.82
CA THR A 81 11.87 -13.52 13.16
C THR A 81 11.29 -14.91 13.42
N HIS A 82 11.85 -15.61 14.39
CA HIS A 82 11.28 -16.86 14.93
C HIS A 82 10.28 -16.60 16.05
N ASP A 83 10.23 -15.37 16.57
CA ASP A 83 9.26 -14.98 17.58
C ASP A 83 7.85 -14.96 16.97
N PRO A 84 6.88 -15.70 17.53
CA PRO A 84 5.54 -15.79 16.94
C PRO A 84 4.66 -14.57 17.22
N VAL A 85 5.10 -13.65 18.08
CA VAL A 85 4.32 -12.50 18.54
C VAL A 85 4.91 -11.20 18.01
N VAL A 86 6.20 -10.95 18.30
CA VAL A 86 6.84 -9.65 18.10
C VAL A 86 6.96 -9.28 16.62
N GLY A 87 6.34 -8.18 16.22
CA GLY A 87 6.30 -7.71 14.83
C GLY A 87 5.36 -8.53 13.93
N TYR A 88 4.48 -9.35 14.51
CA TYR A 88 3.57 -10.21 13.76
C TYR A 88 2.11 -10.07 14.23
N THR A 89 1.84 -10.29 15.53
CA THR A 89 0.48 -10.23 16.10
C THR A 89 0.30 -9.17 17.17
N ASP A 90 1.36 -8.45 17.53
CA ASP A 90 1.38 -7.41 18.57
C ASP A 90 1.19 -5.99 18.03
N TYR A 91 1.03 -5.81 16.72
CA TYR A 91 0.65 -4.52 16.15
C TYR A 91 -0.76 -4.11 16.61
N PRO A 92 -0.93 -2.91 17.20
CA PRO A 92 -2.22 -2.52 17.77
C PRO A 92 -3.24 -2.17 16.68
N PHE A 93 -4.50 -2.49 16.94
CA PHE A 93 -5.65 -1.96 16.21
C PHE A 93 -5.91 -0.50 16.61
N LEU A 94 -6.62 0.25 15.77
CA LEU A 94 -7.20 1.53 16.19
C LEU A 94 -8.09 1.32 17.42
N GLN A 95 -7.88 2.12 18.46
CA GLN A 95 -8.77 2.12 19.61
C GLN A 95 -10.14 2.64 19.18
N SER A 96 -11.21 1.92 19.52
CA SER A 96 -12.56 2.43 19.36
C SER A 96 -12.72 3.63 20.29
N ILE A 97 -12.99 4.81 19.73
CA ILE A 97 -13.43 5.95 20.53
C ILE A 97 -14.81 5.57 21.08
N SER A 98 -14.88 5.30 22.38
CA SER A 98 -16.11 5.08 23.15
C SER A 98 -16.83 6.38 23.44
#